data_AF-A0A7C9AQK4-F1
#
_entry.id   AF-A0A7C9AQK4-F1
#
_cell.length_a   1.000
_cell.length_b   1.000
_cell.length_c   1.000
_cell.angle_alpha   90.00
_cell.angle_beta   90.00
_cell.angle_gamma   90.00
#
_symmetry.space_group_name_H-M   'P 1'
#
loop_
_entity.id
_entity.type
_entity.pdbx_description
1 polymer ?
#
loop_
_entity_poly.entity_id
_entity_poly.type
_entity_poly.pdbx_seq_one_letter_code
_entity_poly.pdbx_strand_id
1 'polypeptide(L)'
;MLLMMGSIPGETYKKTDMDFLDAQRNTFRDDGSTASTAILVDNHLYVANVGDSRTVISKAGKAIPLSEDHKPNRQDERERIENAGGVVMWAGTWRVGGVLAMSRAFGNRMLKQFVVAEPEIQEEEVNEELELLVLASDGLWDVVLNEDAVSIARAEEDPEAAARKLTETAFIRGSADNITCIVVKFHHDKAGEVKAHLNEQNETRQQHDHNKEIEPREDPRKVCELQQDQVKDTDKSRAEQT
;
A
#
# COMPACT_ATOMS: atom_id res chain seq x y z
N MET A 1 -2.15 -7.78 25.27
CA MET A 1 -0.74 -7.91 24.87
C MET A 1 -0.57 -7.12 23.59
N LEU A 2 -0.33 -5.82 23.76
CA LEU A 2 -0.20 -4.81 22.72
C LEU A 2 1.30 -4.76 22.39
N LEU A 3 1.73 -5.49 21.35
CA LEU A 3 3.14 -5.58 20.97
C LEU A 3 3.31 -5.09 19.53
N MET A 4 4.13 -4.06 19.38
CA MET A 4 4.93 -3.71 18.19
C MET A 4 4.17 -3.20 16.94
N MET A 5 3.72 -1.94 16.94
CA MET A 5 3.43 -1.18 15.70
C MET A 5 4.39 0.00 15.46
N GLY A 6 5.45 0.15 16.28
CA GLY A 6 6.34 1.32 16.24
C GLY A 6 7.63 1.19 15.40
N SER A 7 7.82 0.15 14.57
CA SER A 7 9.14 -0.07 13.93
C SER A 7 9.12 -0.73 12.54
N ILE A 8 7.93 -1.00 11.98
CA ILE A 8 7.80 -1.97 10.90
C ILE A 8 8.48 -1.52 9.59
N PRO A 9 8.32 -0.30 9.05
CA PRO A 9 8.93 0.04 7.77
C PRO A 9 10.45 0.22 7.87
N GLY A 10 10.96 0.93 8.89
CA GLY A 10 12.39 1.24 9.02
C GLY A 10 13.29 0.01 9.16
N GLU A 11 12.93 -0.93 10.04
CA GLU A 11 13.67 -2.19 10.19
C GLU A 11 13.56 -3.07 8.94
N THR A 12 12.39 -3.08 8.30
CA THR A 12 12.15 -3.86 7.08
C THR A 12 13.00 -3.35 5.91
N TYR A 13 13.13 -2.04 5.75
CA TYR A 13 13.97 -1.45 4.71
C TYR A 13 15.45 -1.80 4.92
N LYS A 14 15.98 -1.64 6.13
CA LYS A 14 17.37 -2.05 6.44
C LYS A 14 17.60 -3.53 6.19
N LYS A 15 16.68 -4.39 6.63
CA LYS A 15 16.78 -5.83 6.41
C LYS A 15 16.75 -6.18 4.93
N THR A 16 15.82 -5.61 4.18
CA THR A 16 15.69 -5.82 2.73
C THR A 16 16.96 -5.39 1.99
N ASP A 17 17.55 -4.26 2.39
CA ASP A 17 18.82 -3.79 1.83
C ASP A 17 19.99 -4.73 2.13
N MET A 18 20.11 -5.22 3.37
CA MET A 18 21.13 -6.21 3.73
C MET A 18 20.95 -7.51 2.94
N ASP A 19 19.71 -8.02 2.84
CA ASP A 19 19.40 -9.24 2.11
C ASP A 19 19.72 -9.07 0.60
N PHE A 20 19.43 -7.90 0.03
CA PHE A 20 19.78 -7.56 -1.36
C PHE A 20 21.29 -7.53 -1.58
N LEU A 21 22.05 -6.88 -0.68
CA LEU A 21 23.51 -6.78 -0.77
C LEU A 21 24.19 -8.14 -0.61
N ASP A 22 23.69 -9.00 0.28
CA ASP A 22 24.23 -10.35 0.48
C ASP A 22 23.95 -11.25 -0.73
N ALA A 23 22.73 -11.19 -1.29
CA ALA A 23 22.39 -11.91 -2.51
C ALA A 23 23.28 -11.50 -3.71
N GLN A 24 23.73 -10.25 -3.76
CA GLN A 24 24.59 -9.73 -4.83
C GLN A 24 26.10 -9.85 -4.53
N ARG A 25 26.50 -10.39 -3.39
CA ARG A 25 27.89 -10.37 -2.90
C ARG A 25 28.90 -10.94 -3.90
N ASN A 26 28.54 -11.99 -4.61
CA ASN A 26 29.40 -12.68 -5.59
C ASN A 26 29.18 -12.21 -7.04
N THR A 27 28.49 -11.09 -7.22
CA THR A 27 28.29 -10.47 -8.54
C THR A 27 29.14 -9.20 -8.65
N PHE A 28 29.49 -8.83 -9.89
CA PHE A 28 30.10 -7.53 -10.19
C PHE A 28 29.05 -6.42 -10.39
N ARG A 29 27.79 -6.66 -9.98
CA ARG A 29 26.73 -5.65 -10.07
C ARG A 29 26.84 -4.68 -8.91
N ASP A 30 26.52 -3.43 -9.20
CA ASP A 30 26.42 -2.32 -8.24
C ASP A 30 25.12 -1.58 -8.49
N ASP A 31 24.04 -2.36 -8.63
CA ASP A 31 22.71 -1.85 -8.90
C ASP A 31 22.09 -1.30 -7.63
N GLY A 32 21.04 -0.51 -7.79
CA GLY A 32 20.25 0.01 -6.68
C GLY A 32 18.86 0.41 -7.12
N SER A 33 18.05 0.79 -6.15
CA SER A 33 16.67 1.21 -6.40
C SER A 33 16.20 2.18 -5.34
N THR A 34 15.27 3.05 -5.73
CA THR A 34 14.43 3.81 -4.80
C THR A 34 13.33 2.90 -4.24
N ALA A 35 12.62 3.36 -3.22
CA ALA A 35 11.29 2.87 -2.94
C ALA A 35 10.44 3.96 -2.30
N SER A 36 9.27 4.19 -2.89
CA SER A 36 8.16 4.88 -2.23
C SER A 36 7.09 3.82 -1.97
N THR A 37 6.73 3.61 -0.71
CA THR A 37 5.70 2.64 -0.32
C THR A 37 4.58 3.33 0.43
N ALA A 38 3.35 2.87 0.21
CA ALA A 38 2.17 3.33 0.90
C ALA A 38 1.45 2.12 1.50
N ILE A 39 1.22 2.14 2.81
CA ILE A 39 0.57 1.07 3.57
C ILE A 39 -0.66 1.66 4.25
N LEU A 40 -1.83 1.14 3.92
CA LEU A 40 -3.08 1.50 4.60
C LEU A 40 -3.37 0.47 5.70
N VAL A 41 -3.42 0.94 6.95
CA VAL A 41 -3.83 0.14 8.11
C VAL A 41 -5.00 0.85 8.77
N ASP A 42 -6.15 0.18 8.80
CA ASP A 42 -7.43 0.78 9.17
C ASP A 42 -7.69 2.08 8.38
N ASN A 43 -7.62 3.22 9.06
CA ASN A 43 -7.84 4.55 8.48
C ASN A 43 -6.57 5.40 8.44
N HIS A 44 -5.39 4.80 8.62
CA HIS A 44 -4.10 5.48 8.63
C HIS A 44 -3.25 5.01 7.44
N LEU A 45 -2.79 5.98 6.67
CA LEU A 45 -1.90 5.81 5.53
C LEU A 45 -0.47 6.11 5.97
N TYR A 46 0.39 5.09 5.93
CA TYR A 46 1.82 5.23 6.19
C TYR A 46 2.58 5.26 4.86
N VAL A 47 3.31 6.35 4.62
CA VAL A 47 4.17 6.51 3.45
C VAL A 47 5.63 6.43 3.88
N ALA A 48 6.39 5.48 3.33
CA ALA A 48 7.81 5.34 3.58
C ALA A 48 8.61 5.54 2.30
N ASN A 49 9.61 6.44 2.31
CA ASN A 49 10.38 6.81 1.13
C ASN A 49 11.90 6.62 1.33
N VAL A 50 12.56 6.07 0.31
CA VAL A 50 14.01 6.02 0.12
C VAL A 50 14.30 6.38 -1.33
N GLY A 51 15.14 7.39 -1.56
CA GLY A 51 15.43 7.90 -2.90
C GLY A 51 14.55 9.08 -3.30
N ASP A 52 14.38 9.29 -4.59
CA ASP A 52 13.72 10.45 -5.21
C ASP A 52 12.47 10.11 -6.04
N SER A 53 11.95 8.90 -5.88
CA SER A 53 10.52 8.68 -6.10
C SER A 53 9.73 9.45 -5.05
N ARG A 54 8.48 9.79 -5.37
CA ARG A 54 7.65 10.63 -4.50
C ARG A 54 6.21 10.14 -4.45
N THR A 55 5.61 10.30 -3.28
CA THR A 55 4.19 10.12 -3.01
C THR A 55 3.54 11.48 -2.74
N VAL A 56 2.44 11.76 -3.44
CA VAL A 56 1.64 12.99 -3.28
C VAL A 56 0.17 12.59 -3.14
N ILE A 57 -0.50 13.12 -2.12
CA ILE A 57 -1.95 12.96 -1.97
C ILE A 57 -2.69 14.20 -2.48
N SER A 58 -3.96 14.02 -2.82
CA SER A 58 -4.91 15.11 -2.89
C SER A 58 -5.78 15.12 -1.64
N LYS A 59 -5.76 16.22 -0.90
CA LYS A 59 -6.62 16.44 0.26
C LYS A 59 -7.35 17.77 0.14
N ALA A 60 -8.68 17.73 0.17
CA ALA A 60 -9.55 18.88 -0.10
C ALA A 60 -9.17 19.60 -1.41
N GLY A 61 -8.84 18.84 -2.46
CA GLY A 61 -8.43 19.34 -3.77
C GLY A 61 -7.02 19.94 -3.85
N LYS A 62 -6.20 19.90 -2.79
CA LYS A 62 -4.82 20.41 -2.78
C LYS A 62 -3.80 19.28 -2.83
N ALA A 63 -2.66 19.52 -3.48
CA ALA A 63 -1.56 18.56 -3.48
C ALA A 63 -0.74 18.66 -2.18
N ILE A 64 -0.64 17.56 -1.45
CA ILE A 64 0.18 17.44 -0.25
C ILE A 64 1.21 16.33 -0.47
N PRO A 65 2.52 16.64 -0.55
CA PRO A 65 3.53 15.60 -0.63
C PRO A 65 3.63 14.87 0.72
N LEU A 66 3.58 13.54 0.70
CA LEU A 66 3.80 12.68 1.87
C LEU A 66 5.22 12.11 1.93
N SER A 67 6.10 12.63 1.08
CA SER A 67 7.53 12.28 1.05
C SER A 67 8.33 13.44 0.47
N GLU A 68 9.55 13.62 0.94
CA GLU A 68 10.52 14.52 0.33
C GLU A 68 11.60 13.70 -0.40
N ASP A 69 12.08 14.21 -1.52
CA ASP A 69 13.09 13.53 -2.32
C ASP A 69 14.44 13.57 -1.60
N HIS A 70 15.10 12.42 -1.53
CA HIS A 70 16.44 12.30 -0.97
C HIS A 70 17.50 12.72 -2.00
N LYS A 71 17.57 14.03 -2.27
CA LYS A 71 18.57 14.60 -3.17
C LYS A 71 19.87 14.93 -2.42
N PRO A 72 21.07 14.75 -3.02
CA PRO A 72 22.34 14.96 -2.33
C PRO A 72 22.59 16.39 -1.82
N ASN A 73 21.87 17.39 -2.35
CA ASN A 73 21.96 18.78 -1.90
C ASN A 73 20.91 19.18 -0.85
N ARG A 74 20.06 18.26 -0.39
CA ARG A 74 19.23 18.49 0.79
C ARG A 74 20.16 18.63 1.99
N GLN A 75 19.93 19.64 2.82
CA GLN A 75 20.94 20.11 3.79
C GLN A 75 21.38 19.00 4.76
N ASP A 76 20.43 18.28 5.34
CA ASP A 76 20.64 17.17 6.26
C ASP A 76 21.36 15.98 5.59
N GLU A 77 20.99 15.65 4.36
CA GLU A 77 21.60 14.56 3.60
C GLU A 77 23.04 14.91 3.21
N ARG A 78 23.28 16.15 2.79
CA ARG A 78 24.62 16.64 2.47
C ARG A 78 25.53 16.57 3.68
N GLU A 79 25.07 17.09 4.82
CA GLU A 79 25.81 17.02 6.08
C GLU A 79 26.11 15.58 6.48
N ARG A 80 25.13 14.66 6.37
CA ARG A 80 25.33 13.23 6.65
C ARG A 80 26.40 12.61 5.76
N ILE A 81 26.37 12.91 4.46
CA ILE A 81 27.35 12.39 3.48
C ILE A 81 28.75 12.93 3.78
N GLU A 82 28.89 14.24 3.97
CA GLU A 82 30.18 14.90 4.20
C GLU A 82 30.79 14.48 5.55
N ASN A 83 29.98 14.34 6.61
CA ASN A 83 30.42 13.83 7.91
C ASN A 83 30.90 12.37 7.87
N ALA A 84 30.39 11.58 6.93
CA ALA A 84 30.87 10.22 6.68
C ALA A 84 32.14 10.16 5.79
N GLY A 85 32.71 11.33 5.43
CA GLY A 85 33.88 11.44 4.56
C GLY A 85 33.56 11.38 3.06
N GLY A 86 32.29 11.48 2.69
CA GLY A 86 31.84 11.54 1.30
C GLY A 86 31.93 12.95 0.73
N VAL A 87 31.64 13.08 -0.57
CA VAL A 87 31.63 14.36 -1.28
C VAL A 87 30.33 14.48 -2.07
N VAL A 88 29.70 15.65 -2.03
CA VAL A 88 28.57 16.01 -2.89
C VAL A 88 29.08 16.96 -3.98
N MET A 89 28.86 16.59 -5.24
CA MET A 89 29.38 17.34 -6.40
C MET A 89 28.27 17.65 -7.40
N TRP A 90 28.34 18.82 -8.03
CA TRP A 90 27.46 19.17 -9.15
C TRP A 90 28.04 18.65 -10.48
N ALA A 91 27.28 17.80 -11.17
CA ALA A 91 27.61 17.28 -12.50
C ALA A 91 26.32 17.10 -13.33
N GLY A 92 25.76 18.21 -13.79
CA GLY A 92 24.42 18.29 -14.40
C GLY A 92 23.27 18.21 -13.39
N THR A 93 23.46 17.42 -12.34
CA THR A 93 22.66 17.37 -11.11
C THR A 93 23.60 17.12 -9.91
N TRP A 94 23.11 17.26 -8.68
CA TRP A 94 23.88 16.95 -7.48
C TRP A 94 24.06 15.45 -7.31
N ARG A 95 25.30 15.02 -7.06
CA ARG A 95 25.66 13.60 -6.98
C ARG A 95 26.55 13.28 -5.79
N VAL A 96 26.32 12.12 -5.17
CA VAL A 96 27.19 11.50 -4.16
C VAL A 96 28.41 10.90 -4.85
N GLY A 97 29.60 11.35 -4.47
CA GLY A 97 30.87 10.92 -5.08
C GLY A 97 30.98 11.22 -6.58
N GLY A 98 30.12 12.09 -7.13
CA GLY A 98 30.01 12.34 -8.57
C GLY A 98 29.29 11.24 -9.36
N VAL A 99 28.76 10.21 -8.69
CA VAL A 99 28.17 9.03 -9.34
C VAL A 99 26.64 9.05 -9.22
N LEU A 100 26.09 8.94 -8.01
CA LEU A 100 24.66 8.71 -7.79
C LEU A 100 23.91 10.01 -7.50
N ALA A 101 22.78 10.25 -8.19
CA ALA A 101 22.00 11.49 -8.11
C ALA A 101 20.97 11.54 -6.95
N MET A 102 21.09 10.61 -6.00
CA MET A 102 20.24 10.50 -4.80
C MET A 102 21.10 10.09 -3.61
N SER A 103 20.69 10.50 -2.41
CA SER A 103 21.44 10.30 -1.16
C SER A 103 21.01 9.05 -0.40
N ARG A 104 19.84 8.49 -0.70
CA ARG A 104 19.32 7.27 -0.10
C ARG A 104 18.85 6.31 -1.19
N ALA A 105 19.17 5.02 -1.03
CA ALA A 105 18.79 3.97 -1.96
C ALA A 105 18.98 2.58 -1.33
N PHE A 106 18.25 1.60 -1.84
CA PHE A 106 18.63 0.19 -1.72
C PHE A 106 19.84 -0.11 -2.61
N GLY A 107 20.65 -1.09 -2.21
CA GLY A 107 21.82 -1.49 -2.98
C GLY A 107 22.93 -0.42 -2.97
N ASN A 108 23.52 -0.16 -4.14
CA ASN A 108 24.66 0.75 -4.32
C ASN A 108 25.83 0.42 -3.36
N ARG A 109 26.27 -0.83 -3.39
CA ARG A 109 27.27 -1.40 -2.48
C ARG A 109 28.53 -0.53 -2.38
N MET A 110 29.03 -0.02 -3.51
CA MET A 110 30.25 0.79 -3.52
C MET A 110 30.08 2.16 -2.83
N LEU A 111 28.84 2.65 -2.73
CA LEU A 111 28.50 3.93 -2.12
C LEU A 111 27.81 3.77 -0.75
N LYS A 112 27.65 2.55 -0.22
CA LYS A 112 26.80 2.28 0.95
C LYS A 112 27.22 3.01 2.23
N GLN A 113 28.49 3.39 2.34
CA GLN A 113 28.97 4.27 3.42
C GLN A 113 28.26 5.64 3.41
N PHE A 114 27.85 6.12 2.24
CA PHE A 114 27.25 7.44 2.03
C PHE A 114 25.77 7.36 1.63
N VAL A 115 25.33 6.24 1.04
CA VAL A 115 23.97 6.04 0.52
C VAL A 115 23.25 5.04 1.42
N VAL A 116 22.35 5.53 2.26
CA VAL A 116 21.65 4.72 3.28
C VAL A 116 20.28 4.25 2.77
N ALA A 117 19.79 3.13 3.30
CA ALA A 117 18.44 2.61 3.02
C ALA A 117 17.45 2.91 4.16
N GLU A 118 17.73 3.89 5.01
CA GLU A 118 16.80 4.30 6.06
C GLU A 118 15.66 5.14 5.44
N PRO A 119 14.39 4.71 5.57
CA PRO A 119 13.28 5.48 5.05
C PRO A 119 12.93 6.66 5.94
N GLU A 120 12.42 7.72 5.30
CA GLU A 120 11.57 8.70 5.97
C GLU A 120 10.12 8.21 5.90
N ILE A 121 9.42 8.27 7.04
CA ILE A 121 8.05 7.77 7.18
C ILE A 121 7.14 8.95 7.57
N GLN A 122 6.06 9.12 6.83
CA GLN A 122 4.97 10.03 7.18
C GLN A 122 3.67 9.24 7.38
N GLU A 123 2.82 9.73 8.27
CA GLU A 123 1.51 9.16 8.57
C GLU A 123 0.44 10.21 8.26
N GLU A 124 -0.62 9.78 7.59
CA GLU A 124 -1.77 10.61 7.27
C GLU A 124 -3.07 9.85 7.57
N GLU A 125 -4.02 10.51 8.22
CA GLU A 125 -5.36 9.95 8.43
C GLU A 125 -6.21 10.05 7.14
N VAL A 126 -6.77 8.93 6.71
CA VAL A 126 -7.64 8.83 5.53
C VAL A 126 -9.05 9.28 5.88
N ASN A 127 -9.35 10.56 5.74
CA ASN A 127 -10.70 11.10 5.95
C ASN A 127 -11.41 11.41 4.62
N GLU A 128 -12.65 11.88 4.70
CA GLU A 128 -13.49 12.21 3.53
C GLU A 128 -12.86 13.26 2.59
N GLU A 129 -11.91 14.06 3.09
CA GLU A 129 -11.19 15.06 2.30
C GLU A 129 -10.05 14.45 1.48
N LEU A 130 -9.53 13.27 1.84
CA LEU A 130 -8.43 12.61 1.15
C LEU A 130 -8.99 11.88 -0.08
N GLU A 131 -8.85 12.48 -1.25
CA GLU A 131 -9.53 12.05 -2.49
C GLU A 131 -8.71 10.98 -3.24
N LEU A 132 -7.40 11.18 -3.34
CA LEU A 132 -6.52 10.31 -4.11
C LEU A 132 -5.07 10.37 -3.62
N LEU A 133 -4.28 9.41 -4.08
CA LEU A 133 -2.85 9.32 -3.87
C LEU A 133 -2.16 8.98 -5.21
N VAL A 134 -1.03 9.63 -5.46
CA VAL A 134 -0.15 9.40 -6.62
C VAL A 134 1.23 8.99 -6.11
N LEU A 135 1.67 7.80 -6.48
CA LEU A 135 3.07 7.35 -6.34
C LEU A 135 3.71 7.37 -7.71
N ALA A 136 4.89 7.96 -7.86
CA ALA A 136 5.61 7.89 -9.12
C ALA A 136 7.13 8.00 -8.96
N SER A 137 7.85 7.56 -10.01
CA SER A 137 9.29 7.82 -10.16
C SER A 137 9.56 9.30 -10.47
N ASP A 138 10.81 9.71 -10.30
CA ASP A 138 11.35 11.01 -10.71
C ASP A 138 11.11 11.31 -12.19
N GLY A 139 11.06 10.29 -13.06
CA GLY A 139 10.63 10.44 -14.45
C GLY A 139 9.28 11.16 -14.63
N LEU A 140 8.37 11.13 -13.63
CA LEU A 140 7.19 12.00 -13.58
C LEU A 140 7.53 13.36 -12.93
N TRP A 141 8.10 13.32 -11.72
CA TRP A 141 8.23 14.48 -10.84
C TRP A 141 9.24 15.54 -11.30
N ASP A 142 10.18 15.16 -12.17
CA ASP A 142 11.14 16.09 -12.77
C ASP A 142 10.48 17.09 -13.74
N VAL A 143 9.31 16.75 -14.28
CA VAL A 143 8.62 17.55 -15.32
C VAL A 143 7.15 17.86 -15.01
N VAL A 144 6.56 17.22 -13.99
CA VAL A 144 5.19 17.47 -13.53
C VAL A 144 5.20 17.94 -12.08
N LEU A 145 4.66 19.14 -11.84
CA LEU A 145 4.49 19.69 -10.50
C LEU A 145 3.43 18.92 -9.71
N ASN A 146 3.55 18.88 -8.39
CA ASN A 146 2.59 18.19 -7.51
C ASN A 146 1.13 18.61 -7.76
N GLU A 147 0.88 19.92 -7.90
CA GLU A 147 -0.47 20.46 -8.15
C GLU A 147 -1.00 20.10 -9.53
N ASP A 148 -0.14 20.07 -10.55
CA ASP A 148 -0.51 19.63 -11.90
C ASP A 148 -0.89 18.15 -11.88
N ALA A 149 -0.09 17.32 -11.20
CA ALA A 149 -0.34 15.88 -11.10
C ALA A 149 -1.69 15.59 -10.43
N VAL A 150 -1.98 16.27 -9.31
CA VAL A 150 -3.28 16.16 -8.63
C VAL A 150 -4.41 16.65 -9.53
N SER A 151 -4.24 17.79 -10.21
CA SER A 151 -5.28 18.33 -11.11
C SER A 151 -5.59 17.37 -12.26
N ILE A 152 -4.57 16.78 -12.88
CA ILE A 152 -4.71 15.78 -13.95
C ILE A 152 -5.40 14.52 -13.41
N ALA A 153 -4.94 13.98 -12.28
CA ALA A 153 -5.49 12.76 -11.71
C ALA A 153 -6.95 12.90 -11.25
N ARG A 154 -7.35 14.07 -10.77
CA ARG A 154 -8.74 14.38 -10.38
C ARG A 154 -9.68 14.52 -11.59
N ALA A 155 -9.16 14.90 -12.75
CA ALA A 155 -9.97 15.10 -13.96
C ALA A 155 -10.45 13.78 -14.60
N GLU A 156 -9.71 12.70 -14.38
CA GLU A 156 -10.06 11.35 -14.85
C GLU A 156 -10.88 10.63 -13.77
N GLU A 157 -11.93 9.87 -14.11
CA GLU A 157 -12.69 9.08 -13.11
C GLU A 157 -11.95 7.80 -12.74
N ASP A 158 -11.45 7.08 -13.74
CA ASP A 158 -10.73 5.81 -13.61
C ASP A 158 -9.26 6.03 -13.18
N PRO A 159 -8.77 5.35 -12.12
CA PRO A 159 -7.37 5.49 -11.69
C PRO A 159 -6.35 5.03 -12.72
N GLU A 160 -6.66 4.04 -13.57
CA GLU A 160 -5.73 3.60 -14.62
C GLU A 160 -5.58 4.66 -15.72
N ALA A 161 -6.71 5.24 -16.16
CA ALA A 161 -6.71 6.38 -17.08
C ALA A 161 -5.94 7.58 -16.50
N ALA A 162 -6.13 7.89 -15.21
CA ALA A 162 -5.37 8.94 -14.51
C ALA A 162 -3.86 8.68 -14.56
N ALA A 163 -3.41 7.47 -14.19
CA ALA A 163 -2.00 7.09 -14.21
C ALA A 163 -1.42 7.21 -15.63
N ARG A 164 -2.15 6.71 -16.65
CA ARG A 164 -1.75 6.82 -18.05
C ARG A 164 -1.60 8.27 -18.48
N LYS A 165 -2.58 9.12 -18.15
CA LYS A 165 -2.54 10.55 -18.49
C LYS A 165 -1.36 11.27 -17.85
N LEU A 166 -1.02 10.93 -16.61
CA LEU A 166 0.17 11.44 -15.92
C LEU A 166 1.45 11.03 -16.66
N THR A 167 1.60 9.75 -17.01
CA THR A 167 2.79 9.28 -17.74
C THR A 167 2.92 9.91 -19.13
N GLU A 168 1.83 10.04 -19.88
CA GLU A 168 1.79 10.74 -21.17
C GLU A 168 2.16 12.22 -21.02
N THR A 169 1.66 12.88 -19.97
CA THR A 169 1.97 14.28 -19.71
C THR A 169 3.45 14.48 -19.43
N ALA A 170 4.07 13.62 -18.61
CA ALA A 170 5.51 13.70 -18.37
C ALA A 170 6.33 13.43 -19.64
N PHE A 171 5.92 12.45 -20.45
CA PHE A 171 6.56 12.20 -21.75
C PHE A 171 6.48 13.42 -22.68
N ILE A 172 5.29 14.01 -22.84
CA ILE A 172 5.07 15.20 -23.68
C ILE A 172 5.86 16.42 -23.17
N ARG A 173 6.01 16.55 -21.85
CA ARG A 173 6.81 17.61 -21.22
C ARG A 173 8.32 17.35 -21.30
N GLY A 174 8.75 16.28 -21.95
CA GLY A 174 10.15 16.03 -22.28
C GLY A 174 10.91 15.23 -21.23
N SER A 175 10.21 14.44 -20.39
CA SER A 175 10.90 13.47 -19.54
C SER A 175 11.75 12.54 -20.37
N ALA A 176 13.03 12.42 -20.00
CA ALA A 176 14.02 11.58 -20.67
C ALA A 176 14.29 10.27 -19.90
N ASP A 177 13.49 9.98 -18.88
CA ASP A 177 13.65 8.83 -17.99
C ASP A 177 12.49 7.83 -18.12
N ASN A 178 12.61 6.70 -17.43
CA ASN A 178 11.51 5.76 -17.22
C ASN A 178 10.45 6.39 -16.31
N ILE A 179 9.20 6.33 -16.76
CA ILE A 179 8.07 6.94 -16.07
C ILE A 179 7.19 5.82 -15.54
N THR A 180 7.15 5.67 -14.23
CA THR A 180 6.23 4.74 -13.54
C THR A 180 5.31 5.55 -12.65
N CYS A 181 4.01 5.29 -12.71
CA CYS A 181 2.99 5.99 -11.92
C CYS A 181 1.91 5.02 -11.46
N ILE A 182 1.52 5.15 -10.19
CA ILE A 182 0.39 4.46 -9.56
C ILE A 182 -0.55 5.54 -9.03
N VAL A 183 -1.84 5.42 -9.33
CA VAL A 183 -2.89 6.27 -8.79
C VAL A 183 -3.85 5.41 -7.98
N VAL A 184 -4.12 5.82 -6.75
CA VAL A 184 -5.13 5.22 -5.88
C VAL A 184 -6.19 6.27 -5.61
N LYS A 185 -7.46 5.89 -5.72
CA LYS A 185 -8.61 6.74 -5.37
C LYS A 185 -9.33 6.19 -4.17
N PHE A 186 -9.66 7.09 -3.25
CA PHE A 186 -10.38 6.74 -2.03
C PHE A 186 -11.88 6.96 -2.28
N HIS A 187 -12.68 5.92 -2.06
CA HIS A 187 -14.13 5.94 -2.25
C HIS A 187 -14.82 5.91 -0.88
N HIS A 188 -15.01 7.09 -0.29
CA HIS A 188 -15.58 7.24 1.06
C HIS A 188 -17.07 6.84 1.14
N ASP A 189 -17.83 7.09 0.08
CA ASP A 189 -19.26 6.81 0.03
C ASP A 189 -19.59 5.30 0.15
N LYS A 190 -18.72 4.44 -0.41
CA LYS A 190 -18.90 2.98 -0.35
C LYS A 190 -18.54 2.39 1.01
N ALA A 191 -17.72 3.08 1.81
CA ALA A 191 -17.35 2.62 3.15
C ALA A 191 -18.52 2.79 4.15
N GLY A 192 -19.34 3.84 3.98
CA GLY A 192 -20.55 4.05 4.77
C GLY A 192 -21.60 2.96 4.56
N GLU A 193 -21.83 2.56 3.30
CA GLU A 193 -22.79 1.50 2.95
C GLU A 193 -22.37 0.13 3.49
N VAL A 194 -21.08 -0.19 3.42
CA VAL A 194 -20.52 -1.45 3.96
C VAL A 194 -20.60 -1.48 5.49
N LYS A 195 -20.29 -0.37 6.18
CA LYS A 195 -20.44 -0.25 7.64
C LYS A 195 -21.91 -0.37 8.06
N ALA A 196 -22.83 0.22 7.32
CA ALA A 196 -24.26 0.11 7.58
C ALA A 196 -24.76 -1.34 7.41
N HIS A 197 -24.40 -2.02 6.32
CA HIS A 197 -24.75 -3.43 6.10
C HIS A 197 -24.17 -4.39 7.15
N LEU A 198 -22.93 -4.15 7.61
CA LEU A 198 -22.30 -4.95 8.66
C LEU A 198 -22.97 -4.74 10.02
N ASN A 199 -23.36 -3.51 10.34
CA ASN A 199 -24.11 -3.21 11.57
C ASN A 199 -25.50 -3.86 11.56
N GLU A 200 -26.25 -3.76 10.45
CA GLU A 200 -27.55 -4.42 10.31
C GLU A 200 -27.44 -5.94 10.47
N GLN A 201 -26.41 -6.57 9.90
CA GLN A 201 -26.20 -8.02 10.04
C GLN A 201 -25.80 -8.44 11.46
N ASN A 202 -25.04 -7.60 12.17
CA ASN A 202 -24.65 -7.85 13.55
C ASN A 202 -25.83 -7.68 14.53
N GLU A 203 -26.68 -6.67 14.31
CA GLU A 203 -27.92 -6.48 15.07
C GLU A 203 -28.90 -7.65 14.83
N THR A 204 -29.06 -8.08 13.57
CA THR A 204 -29.95 -9.21 13.24
C THR A 204 -29.47 -10.54 13.85
N ARG A 205 -28.15 -10.76 13.91
CA ARG A 205 -27.56 -11.95 14.58
C ARG A 205 -27.76 -11.92 16.10
N GLN A 206 -27.59 -10.76 16.74
CA GLN A 206 -27.81 -10.62 18.18
C GLN A 206 -29.29 -10.81 18.56
N GLN A 207 -30.24 -10.33 17.73
CA GLN A 207 -31.67 -10.58 17.93
C GLN A 207 -32.03 -12.07 17.80
N HIS A 208 -31.38 -12.78 16.88
CA HIS A 208 -31.64 -14.20 16.63
C HIS A 208 -31.09 -15.10 17.74
N ASP A 209 -29.93 -14.75 18.32
CA ASP A 209 -29.37 -15.46 19.48
C ASP A 209 -30.15 -15.16 20.76
N HIS A 210 -30.65 -13.93 20.95
CA HIS A 210 -31.50 -13.59 22.09
C HIS A 210 -32.86 -14.30 22.05
N ASN A 211 -33.45 -14.52 20.87
CA ASN A 211 -34.71 -15.25 20.72
C ASN A 211 -34.56 -16.78 20.91
N LYS A 212 -33.37 -17.35 20.73
CA LYS A 212 -33.11 -18.79 20.98
C LYS A 212 -33.03 -19.14 22.47
N GLU A 213 -32.68 -18.20 23.34
CA GLU A 213 -32.65 -18.41 24.79
C GLU A 213 -34.04 -18.37 25.44
N ILE A 214 -35.08 -17.93 24.72
CA ILE A 214 -36.44 -17.75 25.24
C ILE A 214 -37.38 -18.93 24.89
N GLU A 215 -36.93 -19.91 24.10
CA GLU A 215 -37.74 -21.11 23.83
C GLU A 215 -37.96 -21.93 25.11
N PRO A 216 -39.22 -22.24 25.49
CA PRO A 216 -39.51 -22.97 26.71
C PRO A 216 -38.99 -24.40 26.60
N ARG A 217 -38.20 -24.85 27.59
CA ARG A 217 -37.75 -26.24 27.70
C ARG A 217 -38.95 -27.18 27.68
N GLU A 218 -39.08 -27.97 26.61
CA GLU A 218 -40.11 -29.02 26.52
C GLU A 218 -39.87 -30.10 27.60
N ASP A 219 -40.96 -30.46 28.30
CA ASP A 219 -40.99 -31.46 29.37
C ASP A 219 -40.70 -32.87 28.80
N PRO A 220 -39.70 -33.61 29.32
CA PRO A 220 -39.27 -34.90 28.74
C PRO A 220 -40.30 -36.03 28.74
N ARG A 221 -41.52 -35.84 29.25
CA ARG A 221 -42.49 -36.92 29.51
C ARG A 221 -43.56 -37.12 28.45
N LYS A 222 -43.51 -36.44 27.30
CA LYS A 222 -44.59 -36.51 26.29
C LYS A 222 -44.29 -37.16 24.95
N VAL A 223 -43.09 -37.72 24.74
CA VAL A 223 -42.78 -38.44 23.49
C VAL A 223 -42.80 -39.95 23.72
N CYS A 224 -43.94 -40.45 24.19
CA CYS A 224 -44.27 -41.86 24.11
C CYS A 224 -45.74 -41.93 23.71
N GLU A 225 -46.00 -42.69 22.64
CA GLU A 225 -47.30 -42.95 22.00
C GLU A 225 -47.67 -42.01 20.83
N LEU A 226 -48.11 -42.67 19.74
CA LEU A 226 -48.54 -42.15 18.43
C LEU A 226 -47.34 -41.90 17.49
N GLN A 227 -47.03 -42.72 16.48
CA GLN A 227 -47.89 -43.50 15.60
C GLN A 227 -47.15 -44.75 15.08
N GLN A 228 -47.76 -45.91 15.34
CA GLN A 228 -47.74 -47.01 14.40
C GLN A 228 -48.65 -46.67 13.22
N ASP A 229 -48.22 -47.17 12.07
CA ASP A 229 -48.97 -47.41 10.83
C ASP A 229 -48.89 -46.40 9.68
N GLN A 230 -48.57 -47.01 8.53
CA GLN A 230 -48.63 -46.57 7.14
C GLN A 230 -47.31 -45.99 6.57
N VAL A 231 -46.54 -46.83 5.86
CA VAL A 231 -46.32 -46.73 4.41
C VAL A 231 -45.42 -47.89 3.90
N LYS A 232 -46.07 -48.77 3.12
CA LYS A 232 -45.62 -49.46 1.89
C LYS A 232 -44.69 -50.68 1.93
N ASP A 233 -45.37 -51.80 1.76
CA ASP A 233 -45.06 -52.91 0.87
C ASP A 233 -44.62 -52.47 -0.56
N THR A 234 -43.95 -53.40 -1.26
CA THR A 234 -43.46 -53.44 -2.66
C THR A 234 -41.99 -53.10 -2.93
N ASP A 235 -41.12 -54.11 -2.79
CA ASP A 235 -40.25 -54.47 -3.93
C ASP A 235 -39.84 -55.96 -3.87
N LYS A 236 -39.77 -56.58 -5.05
CA LYS A 236 -39.26 -57.94 -5.39
C LYS A 236 -40.21 -59.14 -5.30
N SER A 237 -40.95 -59.35 -6.39
CA SER A 237 -41.09 -60.69 -6.98
C SER A 237 -40.88 -60.64 -8.48
N ARG A 238 -39.69 -61.06 -8.96
CA ARG A 238 -39.57 -61.58 -10.32
C ARG A 238 -38.64 -62.78 -10.28
N ALA A 239 -39.29 -63.94 -10.30
CA ALA A 239 -38.69 -65.25 -10.29
C ALA A 239 -37.97 -65.57 -11.60
N GLU A 240 -36.93 -66.37 -11.40
CA GLU A 240 -36.12 -67.20 -12.30
C GLU A 240 -36.82 -67.69 -13.59
N GLN A 241 -36.07 -67.64 -14.70
CA GLN A 241 -36.23 -68.56 -15.83
C GLN A 241 -34.86 -68.80 -16.49
N THR A 242 -34.48 -70.09 -16.51
CA THR A 242 -33.44 -70.80 -17.31
C THR A 242 -31.96 -70.51 -17.07
#